data_AF-A0A7M7GVP3-F1
#
_entry.id   AF-A0A7M7GVP3-F1
#
_cell.length_a   1.000
_cell.length_b   1.000
_cell.length_c   1.000
_cell.angle_alpha   90.00
_cell.angle_beta   90.00
_cell.angle_gamma   90.00
#
_symmetry.space_group_name_H-M   'P 1'
#
loop_
_entity.id
_entity.type
_entity.pdbx_description
1 polymer ?
#
loop_
_entity_poly.entity_id
_entity_poly.type
_entity_poly.pdbx_seq_one_letter_code
_entity_poly.pdbx_strand_id
1 'polypeptide(L)'
;MEYCDGGDLSSFIKKRHKLPEQICRKFLQQLALALRYLRNNNVSHMDLKPQNLLLMRKPQLTLKVGDFGFAQYLSNSEQKFAIRGSPLYMAPEILFKRKYDARVDLWSVGVIMYECLFGKAPYSSGSFQELIEKIKDCRSIELPKGSHVSHECKDLLMSLLKHDPDKRITFDEFFGHDFLDLAHAPTKENYDKAIELVQNAVKMDAEKNLKEAFHLYCEALRYFIPIVTNETDLKRKESLRLRVNDYIKRAEILKASCIDNIDDKDKCKYVHHKESSSSIQRISSLNERSSSAYHELRMLSKSTVGMMDAFEIGEIAELYLAEGNYALALEKFQSCLAILVPLLGKEPAGRRRDLLHKQVQFWMKEAESTKGLLATKDIEESAQRGSDASEQCIIQ
;
A
#
# COMPACT_ATOMS: atom_id res chain seq x y z
N MET A 1 26.81 -0.06 4.75
CA MET A 1 25.39 0.20 4.42
C MET A 1 24.60 -1.09 4.60
N GLU A 2 23.33 -1.00 4.99
CA GLU A 2 22.42 -2.15 5.04
C GLU A 2 22.26 -2.74 3.62
N TYR A 3 22.22 -4.06 3.50
CA TYR A 3 22.05 -4.73 2.20
C TYR A 3 20.58 -4.75 1.78
N CYS A 4 20.30 -4.32 0.54
CA CYS A 4 18.97 -4.31 -0.06
C CYS A 4 18.91 -5.35 -1.20
N ASP A 5 18.17 -6.45 -1.00
CA ASP A 5 18.12 -7.60 -1.91
C ASP A 5 17.17 -7.41 -3.12
N GLY A 6 16.44 -6.30 -3.16
CA GLY A 6 15.43 -6.00 -4.18
C GLY A 6 15.95 -5.30 -5.43
N GLY A 7 17.19 -4.79 -5.40
CA GLY A 7 17.72 -3.87 -6.40
C GLY A 7 17.18 -2.46 -6.19
N ASP A 8 17.15 -1.65 -7.26
CA ASP A 8 16.65 -0.27 -7.24
C ASP A 8 15.26 -0.14 -7.89
N LEU A 9 14.57 0.98 -7.60
CA LEU A 9 13.25 1.28 -8.13
C LEU A 9 13.25 1.50 -9.65
N SER A 10 14.34 2.00 -10.25
CA SER A 10 14.43 2.15 -11.72
C SER A 10 14.33 0.79 -12.40
N SER A 11 15.12 -0.18 -11.93
CA SER A 11 15.08 -1.57 -12.37
C SER A 11 13.71 -2.21 -12.14
N PHE A 12 13.03 -1.86 -11.05
CA PHE A 12 11.70 -2.35 -10.72
C PHE A 12 10.62 -1.82 -11.67
N ILE A 13 10.63 -0.52 -12.00
CA ILE A 13 9.72 0.11 -12.96
C ILE A 13 9.96 -0.46 -14.36
N LYS A 14 11.22 -0.52 -14.82
CA LYS A 14 11.57 -1.02 -16.16
C LYS A 14 11.05 -2.43 -16.42
N LYS A 15 11.16 -3.33 -15.43
CA LYS A 15 10.67 -4.71 -15.55
C LYS A 15 9.15 -4.82 -15.66
N ARG A 16 8.40 -3.83 -15.16
CA ARG A 16 6.93 -3.82 -15.17
C ARG A 16 6.31 -2.84 -16.17
N HIS A 17 7.15 -2.08 -16.88
CA HIS A 17 6.80 -0.94 -17.73
C HIS A 17 6.14 0.24 -17.00
N LYS A 18 5.21 0.01 -16.07
CA LYS A 18 4.62 1.00 -15.16
C LYS A 18 4.11 0.29 -13.91
N LEU A 19 3.76 1.04 -12.88
CA LEU A 19 3.28 0.52 -11.60
C LEU A 19 1.80 0.84 -11.42
N PRO A 20 1.01 -0.09 -10.84
CA PRO A 20 -0.33 0.23 -10.36
C PRO A 20 -0.29 1.39 -9.36
N GLU A 21 -1.33 2.22 -9.37
CA GLU A 21 -1.42 3.39 -8.48
C GLU A 21 -1.24 3.02 -7.01
N GLN A 22 -1.82 1.89 -6.57
CA GLN A 22 -1.70 1.42 -5.19
C GLN A 22 -0.26 1.07 -4.79
N ILE A 23 0.55 0.54 -5.71
CA ILE A 23 1.98 0.31 -5.46
C ILE A 23 2.75 1.63 -5.44
N CYS A 24 2.43 2.54 -6.36
CA CYS A 24 3.03 3.88 -6.37
C CYS A 24 2.75 4.60 -5.04
N ARG A 25 1.50 4.54 -4.55
CA ARG A 25 1.09 5.07 -3.23
C ARG A 25 1.93 4.48 -2.11
N LYS A 26 2.10 3.16 -2.03
CA LYS A 26 2.93 2.51 -0.99
C LYS A 26 4.38 2.98 -1.01
N PHE A 27 4.99 3.08 -2.19
CA PHE A 27 6.36 3.59 -2.33
C PHE A 27 6.46 5.08 -1.96
N LEU A 28 5.49 5.89 -2.35
CA LEU A 28 5.44 7.30 -1.99
C LEU A 28 5.19 7.52 -0.50
N GLN A 29 4.37 6.70 0.15
CA GLN A 29 4.22 6.72 1.62
C GLN A 29 5.57 6.49 2.30
N GLN A 30 6.30 5.45 1.90
CA GLN A 30 7.62 5.14 2.48
C GLN A 30 8.65 6.24 2.21
N LEU A 31 8.66 6.79 0.99
CA LEU A 31 9.52 7.92 0.63
C LEU A 31 9.15 9.19 1.41
N ALA A 32 7.86 9.48 1.58
CA ALA A 32 7.38 10.63 2.34
C ALA A 32 7.74 10.53 3.83
N LEU A 33 7.63 9.34 4.43
CA LEU A 33 8.11 9.10 5.80
C LEU A 33 9.62 9.36 5.94
N ALA A 34 10.42 8.91 4.96
CA ALA A 34 11.86 9.18 4.93
C ALA A 34 12.14 10.69 4.78
N LEU A 35 11.44 11.39 3.87
CA LEU A 35 11.60 12.83 3.68
C LEU A 35 11.17 13.64 4.90
N ARG A 36 10.11 13.21 5.60
CA ARG A 36 9.69 13.82 6.87
C ARG A 36 10.80 13.72 7.92
N TYR A 37 11.45 12.57 8.02
CA TYR A 37 12.62 12.40 8.88
C TYR A 37 13.77 13.33 8.48
N LEU A 38 14.10 13.42 7.19
CA LEU A 38 15.16 14.30 6.70
C LEU A 38 14.85 15.78 6.98
N ARG A 39 13.62 16.23 6.71
CA ARG A 39 13.19 17.60 6.97
C ARG A 39 13.23 17.97 8.45
N ASN A 40 12.82 17.08 9.33
CA ASN A 40 12.93 17.30 10.79
C ASN A 40 14.38 17.47 11.25
N ASN A 41 15.35 16.99 10.48
CA ASN A 41 16.79 17.16 10.72
C ASN A 41 17.42 18.24 9.84
N ASN A 42 16.60 19.07 9.18
CA ASN A 42 17.02 20.09 8.22
C ASN A 42 17.89 19.55 7.07
N VAL A 43 17.71 18.29 6.67
CA VAL A 43 18.45 17.68 5.55
C VAL A 43 17.59 17.68 4.29
N SER A 44 18.20 18.01 3.16
CA SER A 44 17.68 17.80 1.82
C SER A 44 18.58 16.84 1.06
N HIS A 45 17.97 15.91 0.32
CA HIS A 45 18.69 14.84 -0.38
C HIS A 45 19.34 15.35 -1.68
N MET A 46 18.60 16.15 -2.46
CA MET A 46 19.01 16.83 -3.70
C MET A 46 19.41 15.94 -4.90
N ASP A 47 19.44 14.62 -4.74
CA ASP A 47 19.58 13.66 -5.86
C ASP A 47 18.58 12.49 -5.74
N LEU A 48 17.32 12.79 -5.42
CA LEU A 48 16.27 11.78 -5.44
C LEU A 48 15.99 11.34 -6.87
N LYS A 49 16.12 10.04 -7.11
CA LYS A 49 15.85 9.39 -8.39
C LYS A 49 15.61 7.90 -8.16
N PRO A 50 14.93 7.17 -9.05
CA PRO A 50 14.62 5.76 -8.83
C PRO A 50 15.85 4.86 -8.62
N GLN A 51 17.03 5.24 -9.15
CA GLN A 51 18.27 4.49 -8.92
C GLN A 51 18.81 4.62 -7.48
N ASN A 52 18.47 5.70 -6.78
CA ASN A 52 18.85 5.94 -5.39
C ASN A 52 17.77 5.45 -4.40
N LEU A 53 16.66 4.89 -4.90
CA LEU A 53 15.60 4.30 -4.09
C LEU A 53 15.73 2.77 -4.15
N LEU A 54 16.39 2.21 -3.14
CA LEU A 54 16.66 0.78 -3.04
C LEU A 54 15.44 0.03 -2.51
N LEU A 55 15.30 -1.22 -2.92
CA LEU A 55 14.19 -2.08 -2.53
C LEU A 55 14.70 -3.26 -1.71
N MET A 56 13.93 -3.63 -0.70
CA MET A 56 14.10 -4.84 0.09
C MET A 56 12.84 -5.70 -0.11
N ARG A 57 13.00 -6.97 -0.49
CA ARG A 57 11.86 -7.85 -0.82
C ARG A 57 11.30 -8.57 0.39
N LYS A 58 12.18 -8.96 1.32
CA LYS A 58 11.84 -9.75 2.49
C LYS A 58 12.08 -8.93 3.76
N PRO A 59 11.20 -9.03 4.76
CA PRO A 59 9.97 -9.83 4.81
C PRO A 59 8.79 -9.24 4.02
N GLN A 60 8.90 -7.99 3.57
CA GLN A 60 7.95 -7.34 2.68
C GLN A 60 8.64 -6.29 1.81
N LEU A 61 8.00 -5.90 0.71
CA LEU A 61 8.54 -4.92 -0.23
C LEU A 61 8.66 -3.54 0.43
N THR A 62 9.88 -3.13 0.73
CA THR A 62 10.21 -1.89 1.45
C THR A 62 11.20 -1.07 0.65
N LEU A 63 10.92 0.23 0.52
CA LEU A 63 11.75 1.23 -0.13
C LEU A 63 12.66 1.89 0.90
N LYS A 64 13.94 2.03 0.55
CA LYS A 64 14.98 2.69 1.34
C LYS A 64 15.66 3.74 0.48
N VAL A 65 15.78 4.95 1.02
CA VAL A 65 16.53 6.04 0.38
C VAL A 65 18.03 5.78 0.58
N GLY A 66 18.78 5.74 -0.51
CA GLY A 66 20.23 5.60 -0.51
C GLY A 66 20.92 6.78 -1.20
N ASP A 67 22.25 6.77 -1.16
CA ASP A 67 23.13 7.75 -1.82
C ASP A 67 22.90 9.23 -1.42
N PHE A 68 23.39 9.57 -0.24
CA PHE A 68 23.38 10.94 0.29
C PHE A 68 24.58 11.77 -0.18
N GLY A 69 25.29 11.38 -1.24
CA GLY A 69 26.51 12.07 -1.70
C GLY A 69 26.30 13.53 -2.09
N PHE A 70 25.07 13.91 -2.42
CA PHE A 70 24.69 15.29 -2.71
C PHE A 70 23.95 16.00 -1.57
N ALA A 71 23.60 15.30 -0.49
CA ALA A 71 22.74 15.84 0.55
C ALA A 71 23.36 17.06 1.25
N GLN A 72 22.51 17.97 1.71
CA GLN A 72 22.92 19.17 2.45
C GLN A 72 21.99 19.49 3.60
N TYR A 73 22.53 20.18 4.60
CA TYR A 73 21.71 20.89 5.58
C TYR A 73 21.15 22.15 4.93
N LEU A 74 19.82 22.22 4.84
CA LEU A 74 19.04 23.35 4.39
C LEU A 74 17.93 23.60 5.41
N SER A 75 18.02 24.71 6.14
CA SER A 75 16.85 25.21 6.87
C SER A 75 15.82 25.80 5.90
N ASN A 76 14.57 25.99 6.34
CA ASN A 76 13.52 26.58 5.51
C ASN A 76 13.85 28.00 4.97
N SER A 77 14.87 28.66 5.53
CA SER A 77 15.29 30.01 5.14
C SER A 77 16.56 30.06 4.27
N GLU A 78 17.26 28.94 4.12
CA GLU A 78 18.57 28.89 3.46
C GLU A 78 18.47 28.60 1.97
N GLN A 79 19.27 29.32 1.18
CA GLN A 79 19.31 29.23 -0.28
C GLN A 79 20.71 28.87 -0.77
N LYS A 80 20.80 28.11 -1.87
CA LYS A 80 22.06 27.67 -2.49
C LYS A 80 22.13 28.01 -3.97
N PHE A 81 23.37 28.00 -4.50
CA PHE A 81 23.70 28.48 -5.86
C PHE A 81 24.39 27.46 -6.79
N ALA A 82 24.62 26.22 -6.34
CA ALA A 82 25.34 25.21 -7.12
C ALA A 82 24.39 24.22 -7.82
N ILE A 83 24.65 23.89 -9.09
CA ILE A 83 23.92 22.84 -9.82
C ILE A 83 24.40 21.47 -9.33
N ARG A 84 23.49 20.61 -8.89
CA ARG A 84 23.76 19.26 -8.37
C ARG A 84 22.61 18.30 -8.66
N GLY A 85 22.91 17.00 -8.64
CA GLY A 85 21.94 15.92 -8.86
C GLY A 85 21.94 15.38 -10.29
N SER A 86 20.84 14.71 -10.65
CA SER A 86 20.67 14.05 -11.94
C SER A 86 19.68 14.83 -12.82
N PRO A 87 20.07 15.36 -14.00
CA PRO A 87 19.30 16.37 -14.73
C PRO A 87 17.82 16.08 -14.96
N LEU A 88 17.47 14.82 -15.24
CA LEU A 88 16.09 14.41 -15.51
C LEU A 88 15.15 14.57 -14.30
N TYR A 89 15.69 14.59 -13.08
CA TYR A 89 14.96 14.67 -11.81
C TYR A 89 15.20 16.01 -11.08
N MET A 90 16.06 16.88 -11.61
CA MET A 90 16.33 18.20 -11.01
C MET A 90 15.14 19.14 -11.20
N ALA A 91 14.87 19.95 -10.18
CA ALA A 91 13.90 21.02 -10.26
C ALA A 91 14.35 22.14 -11.24
N PRO A 92 13.42 22.82 -11.94
CA PRO A 92 13.76 23.87 -12.91
C PRO A 92 14.59 25.00 -12.30
N GLU A 93 14.35 25.36 -11.04
CA GLU A 93 15.05 26.42 -10.33
C GLU A 93 16.53 26.10 -10.05
N ILE A 94 16.90 24.81 -9.92
CA ILE A 94 18.31 24.40 -9.83
C ILE A 94 19.03 24.73 -11.14
N LEU A 95 18.37 24.46 -12.28
CA LEU A 95 18.94 24.60 -13.61
C LEU A 95 19.06 26.07 -14.05
N PHE A 96 18.06 26.90 -13.74
CA PHE A 96 17.95 28.26 -14.32
C PHE A 96 18.18 29.40 -13.33
N LYS A 97 17.65 29.28 -12.12
CA LYS A 97 17.65 30.39 -11.15
C LYS A 97 18.87 30.37 -10.25
N ARG A 98 19.53 29.21 -10.11
CA ARG A 98 20.65 28.98 -9.17
C ARG A 98 20.33 29.52 -7.77
N LYS A 99 19.05 29.51 -7.38
CA LYS A 99 18.57 29.89 -6.06
C LYS A 99 17.40 28.97 -5.78
N TYR A 100 17.60 28.09 -4.82
CA TYR A 100 16.68 27.00 -4.51
C TYR A 100 16.77 26.64 -3.03
N ASP A 101 15.75 25.96 -2.53
CA ASP A 101 15.62 25.48 -1.15
C ASP A 101 15.25 23.99 -1.15
N ALA A 102 14.83 23.45 0.00
CA ALA A 102 14.49 22.05 0.18
C ALA A 102 13.35 21.55 -0.75
N ARG A 103 12.49 22.43 -1.29
CA ARG A 103 11.35 22.06 -2.16
C ARG A 103 11.79 21.45 -3.50
N VAL A 104 13.08 21.48 -3.83
CA VAL A 104 13.62 20.75 -4.98
C VAL A 104 13.43 19.23 -4.85
N ASP A 105 13.46 18.69 -3.64
CA ASP A 105 13.22 17.27 -3.40
C ASP A 105 11.76 16.90 -3.75
N LEU A 106 10.79 17.80 -3.51
CA LEU A 106 9.38 17.58 -3.86
C LEU A 106 9.18 17.50 -5.39
N TRP A 107 9.91 18.31 -6.16
CA TRP A 107 9.90 18.17 -7.62
C TRP A 107 10.41 16.78 -8.04
N SER A 108 11.55 16.35 -7.48
CA SER A 108 12.10 15.03 -7.78
C SER A 108 11.14 13.91 -7.42
N VAL A 109 10.41 14.02 -6.29
CA VAL A 109 9.32 13.09 -5.92
C VAL A 109 8.23 13.07 -6.98
N GLY A 110 7.80 14.24 -7.49
CA GLY A 110 6.82 14.33 -8.58
C GLY A 110 7.28 13.63 -9.86
N VAL A 111 8.55 13.79 -10.23
CA VAL A 111 9.15 13.11 -11.40
C VAL A 111 9.17 11.60 -11.19
N ILE A 112 9.54 11.13 -9.99
CA ILE A 112 9.53 9.71 -9.61
C ILE A 112 8.10 9.14 -9.65
N MET A 113 7.12 9.86 -9.10
CA MET A 113 5.71 9.49 -9.14
C MET A 113 5.21 9.34 -10.57
N TYR A 114 5.51 10.31 -11.43
CA TYR A 114 5.18 10.26 -12.85
C TYR A 114 5.81 9.03 -13.53
N GLU A 115 7.10 8.77 -13.29
CA GLU A 115 7.78 7.62 -13.87
C GLU A 115 7.20 6.28 -13.36
N CYS A 116 6.79 6.21 -12.10
CA CYS A 116 6.11 5.03 -11.55
C CYS A 116 4.79 4.78 -12.30
N LEU A 117 3.96 5.81 -12.49
CA LEU A 117 2.62 5.67 -13.07
C LEU A 117 2.63 5.44 -14.58
N PHE A 118 3.59 6.04 -15.28
CA PHE A 118 3.60 6.10 -16.76
C PHE A 118 4.82 5.45 -17.41
N GLY A 119 5.77 4.96 -16.62
CA GLY A 119 6.93 4.19 -17.08
C GLY A 119 8.11 5.00 -17.59
N LYS A 120 7.94 6.31 -17.77
CA LYS A 120 8.98 7.25 -18.22
C LYS A 120 8.79 8.58 -17.50
N ALA A 121 9.89 9.25 -17.17
CA ALA A 121 9.85 10.61 -16.62
C ALA A 121 9.21 11.60 -17.62
N PRO A 122 8.55 12.68 -17.16
CA PRO A 122 7.77 13.59 -17.99
C PRO A 122 8.61 14.31 -19.05
N TYR A 123 9.86 14.63 -18.74
CA TYR A 123 10.80 15.30 -19.64
C TYR A 123 11.84 14.36 -20.25
N SER A 124 11.55 13.05 -20.32
CA SER A 124 12.43 12.08 -20.98
C SER A 124 12.78 12.56 -22.40
N SER A 125 14.08 12.66 -22.69
CA SER A 125 14.62 13.30 -23.88
C SER A 125 15.89 12.58 -24.34
N GLY A 126 16.21 12.65 -25.64
CA GLY A 126 17.39 11.99 -26.21
C GLY A 126 18.71 12.71 -25.94
N SER A 127 18.65 13.99 -25.56
CA SER A 127 19.82 14.80 -25.21
C SER A 127 19.55 15.71 -24.02
N PHE A 128 20.61 16.14 -23.34
CA PHE A 128 20.54 17.15 -22.28
C PHE A 128 19.99 18.49 -22.79
N GLN A 129 20.35 18.88 -24.02
CA GLN A 129 19.84 20.12 -24.63
C GLN A 129 18.32 20.08 -24.81
N GLU A 130 17.78 18.98 -25.36
CA GLU A 130 16.33 18.79 -25.55
C GLU A 130 15.59 18.78 -24.20
N LEU A 131 16.16 18.14 -23.17
CA LEU A 131 15.63 18.17 -21.81
C LEU A 131 15.50 19.61 -21.30
N ILE A 132 16.58 20.39 -21.42
CA ILE A 132 16.61 21.78 -20.96
C ILE A 132 15.60 22.64 -21.73
N GLU A 133 15.45 22.45 -23.04
CA GLU A 133 14.47 23.17 -23.86
C GLU A 133 13.03 22.88 -23.42
N LYS A 134 12.69 21.61 -23.15
CA LYS A 134 11.36 21.24 -22.65
C LYS A 134 11.05 21.85 -21.28
N ILE A 135 12.02 21.88 -20.36
CA ILE A 135 11.81 22.49 -19.04
C ILE A 135 11.71 24.02 -19.17
N LYS A 136 12.50 24.65 -20.05
CA LYS A 136 12.45 26.10 -20.30
C LYS A 136 11.09 26.57 -20.83
N ASP A 137 10.44 25.76 -21.66
CA ASP A 137 9.12 26.06 -22.22
C ASP A 137 8.04 26.25 -21.14
N CYS A 138 8.28 25.75 -19.91
CA CYS A 138 7.39 25.89 -18.76
C CYS A 138 5.93 25.45 -19.03
N ARG A 139 5.72 24.61 -20.05
CA ARG A 139 4.40 24.05 -20.35
C ARG A 139 3.97 23.16 -19.20
N SER A 140 2.69 23.21 -18.88
CA SER A 140 2.10 22.29 -17.92
C SER A 140 2.35 20.86 -18.37
N ILE A 141 2.81 20.02 -17.44
CA ILE A 141 2.98 18.59 -17.69
C ILE A 141 1.59 17.98 -17.88
N GLU A 142 1.40 17.31 -19.01
CA GLU A 142 0.15 16.63 -19.33
C GLU A 142 0.29 15.13 -19.05
N LEU A 143 -0.79 14.53 -18.55
CA LEU A 143 -0.84 13.08 -18.38
C LEU A 143 -1.05 12.39 -19.75
N PRO A 144 -0.49 11.19 -19.96
CA PRO A 144 -0.72 10.44 -21.18
C PRO A 144 -2.22 10.21 -21.45
N LYS A 145 -2.65 10.36 -22.71
CA LYS A 145 -4.04 10.12 -23.11
C LYS A 145 -4.48 8.70 -22.73
N GLY A 146 -5.64 8.58 -22.08
CA GLY A 146 -6.16 7.29 -21.61
C GLY A 146 -5.57 6.79 -20.28
N SER A 147 -4.83 7.64 -19.55
CA SER A 147 -4.45 7.33 -18.17
C SER A 147 -5.68 7.34 -17.26
N HIS A 148 -5.91 6.24 -16.55
CA HIS A 148 -6.89 6.15 -15.48
C HIS A 148 -6.16 6.16 -14.14
N VAL A 149 -6.10 7.34 -13.51
CA VAL A 149 -5.60 7.54 -12.14
C VAL A 149 -6.69 8.24 -11.33
N SER A 150 -6.72 8.02 -10.01
CA SER A 150 -7.68 8.68 -9.12
C SER A 150 -7.50 10.20 -9.13
N HIS A 151 -8.53 10.91 -8.65
CA HIS A 151 -8.49 12.36 -8.55
C HIS A 151 -7.36 12.80 -7.61
N GLU A 152 -7.23 12.14 -6.47
CA GLU A 152 -6.24 12.41 -5.43
C GLU A 152 -4.81 12.14 -5.95
N CYS A 153 -4.63 11.08 -6.75
CA CYS A 153 -3.35 10.77 -7.39
C CYS A 153 -2.93 11.88 -8.36
N LYS A 154 -3.86 12.31 -9.21
CA LYS A 154 -3.62 13.39 -10.16
C LYS A 154 -3.35 14.71 -9.45
N ASP A 155 -4.12 15.03 -8.42
CA ASP A 155 -3.97 16.28 -7.66
C ASP A 155 -2.56 16.37 -7.05
N LEU A 156 -2.14 15.34 -6.30
CA LEU A 156 -0.80 15.29 -5.72
C LEU A 156 0.30 15.46 -6.77
N LEU A 157 0.20 14.71 -7.87
CA LEU A 157 1.19 14.72 -8.94
C LEU A 157 1.33 16.12 -9.56
N MET A 158 0.20 16.77 -9.84
CA MET A 158 0.18 18.10 -10.45
C MET A 158 0.62 19.21 -9.48
N SER A 159 0.42 19.00 -8.18
CA SER A 159 0.85 19.89 -7.10
C SER A 159 2.36 19.78 -6.82
N LEU A 160 2.96 18.60 -6.99
CA LEU A 160 4.41 18.38 -6.94
C LEU A 160 5.13 18.95 -8.17
N LEU A 161 4.55 18.80 -9.36
CA LEU A 161 5.17 19.17 -10.64
C LEU A 161 4.89 20.62 -11.08
N LYS A 162 4.80 21.54 -10.12
CA LYS A 162 4.77 22.99 -10.39
C LYS A 162 6.19 23.51 -10.62
N HIS A 163 6.38 24.15 -11.77
CA HIS A 163 7.67 24.76 -12.15
C HIS A 163 8.08 25.88 -11.21
N ASP A 164 7.10 26.69 -10.81
CA ASP A 164 7.30 27.75 -9.83
C ASP A 164 7.34 27.14 -8.42
N PRO A 165 8.48 27.19 -7.70
CA PRO A 165 8.59 26.59 -6.38
C PRO A 165 7.61 27.21 -5.37
N ASP A 166 7.20 28.48 -5.56
CA ASP A 166 6.26 29.17 -4.67
C ASP A 166 4.80 28.77 -4.90
N LYS A 167 4.51 28.09 -6.02
CA LYS A 167 3.22 27.47 -6.30
C LYS A 167 3.24 25.95 -6.09
N ARG A 168 4.42 25.38 -5.85
CA ARG A 168 4.61 23.96 -5.58
C ARG A 168 4.11 23.65 -4.17
N ILE A 169 3.48 22.50 -4.02
CA ILE A 169 3.03 22.00 -2.72
C ILE A 169 4.16 22.12 -1.68
N THR A 170 3.82 22.56 -0.48
CA THR A 170 4.76 22.62 0.64
C THR A 170 4.99 21.24 1.23
N PHE A 171 6.02 21.08 2.08
CA PHE A 171 6.24 19.79 2.77
C PHE A 171 5.08 19.43 3.71
N ASP A 172 4.51 20.40 4.41
CA ASP A 172 3.40 20.15 5.35
C ASP A 172 2.15 19.69 4.61
N GLU A 173 1.79 20.37 3.51
CA GLU A 173 0.70 19.95 2.63
C GLU A 173 0.99 18.59 1.97
N PHE A 174 2.23 18.35 1.54
CA PHE A 174 2.63 17.06 0.96
C PHE A 174 2.43 15.92 1.96
N PHE A 175 2.90 16.06 3.20
CA PHE A 175 2.74 15.04 4.23
C PHE A 175 1.28 14.85 4.67
N GLY A 176 0.46 15.90 4.56
CA GLY A 176 -0.97 15.88 4.85
C GLY A 176 -1.86 15.46 3.68
N HIS A 177 -1.31 15.18 2.50
CA HIS A 177 -2.10 14.94 1.30
C HIS A 177 -2.85 13.59 1.33
N ASP A 178 -4.15 13.61 1.02
CA ASP A 178 -5.04 12.44 1.09
C ASP A 178 -4.55 11.22 0.31
N PHE A 179 -4.00 11.44 -0.89
CA PHE A 179 -3.39 10.35 -1.67
C PHE A 179 -2.34 9.55 -0.90
N LEU A 180 -1.52 10.19 -0.06
CA LEU A 180 -0.51 9.52 0.73
C LEU A 180 -1.09 8.86 1.98
N ASP A 181 -2.14 9.43 2.57
CA ASP A 181 -2.75 8.90 3.79
C ASP A 181 -1.72 8.54 4.88
N LEU A 182 -0.79 9.46 5.18
CA LEU A 182 0.22 9.23 6.23
C LEU A 182 -0.40 9.09 7.63
N ALA A 183 -1.64 9.57 7.80
CA ALA A 183 -2.43 9.40 9.01
C ALA A 183 -2.67 7.92 9.35
N HIS A 184 -2.82 7.03 8.35
CA HIS A 184 -3.01 5.59 8.57
C HIS A 184 -1.78 4.75 8.19
N ALA A 185 -0.63 5.39 7.91
CA ALA A 185 0.60 4.67 7.60
C ALA A 185 1.02 3.73 8.75
N PRO A 186 1.69 2.59 8.46
CA PRO A 186 2.06 1.59 9.46
C PRO A 186 3.24 2.07 10.33
N THR A 187 2.99 3.02 11.22
CA THR A 187 3.96 3.59 12.16
C THR A 187 3.63 3.19 13.59
N LYS A 188 4.60 3.33 14.49
CA LYS A 188 4.38 3.10 15.92
C LYS A 188 3.35 4.07 16.50
N GLU A 189 3.43 5.34 16.13
CA GLU A 189 2.49 6.40 16.55
C GLU A 189 1.05 6.04 16.18
N ASN A 190 0.84 5.58 14.94
CA ASN A 190 -0.47 5.19 14.44
C ASN A 190 -0.97 3.88 15.08
N TYR A 191 -0.06 2.97 15.46
CA TYR A 191 -0.42 1.79 16.24
C TYR A 191 -0.91 2.15 17.64
N ASP A 192 -0.21 3.06 18.32
CA ASP A 192 -0.60 3.50 19.67
C ASP A 192 -1.98 4.21 19.61
N LYS A 193 -2.22 5.03 18.59
CA LYS A 193 -3.53 5.65 18.32
C LYS A 193 -4.63 4.61 18.05
N ALA A 194 -4.33 3.57 17.27
CA ALA A 194 -5.28 2.48 17.01
C ALA A 194 -5.71 1.76 18.30
N ILE A 195 -4.76 1.56 19.22
CA ILE A 195 -5.02 0.94 20.53
C ILE A 195 -5.91 1.84 21.39
N GLU A 196 -5.62 3.14 21.44
CA GLU A 196 -6.44 4.12 22.16
C GLU A 196 -7.89 4.14 21.64
N LEU A 197 -8.06 4.19 20.31
CA LEU A 197 -9.37 4.17 19.67
C LEU A 197 -10.17 2.91 20.03
N VAL A 198 -9.54 1.72 20.02
CA VAL A 198 -10.21 0.47 20.45
C VAL A 198 -10.55 0.48 21.93
N GLN A 199 -9.68 1.02 22.79
CA GLN A 199 -9.99 1.12 24.22
C GLN A 199 -11.22 1.99 24.45
N ASN A 200 -11.31 3.12 23.75
CA ASN A 200 -12.48 3.99 23.77
C ASN A 200 -13.71 3.30 23.18
N ALA A 201 -13.57 2.55 22.07
CA ALA A 201 -14.66 1.79 21.46
C ALA A 201 -15.25 0.77 22.43
N VAL A 202 -14.40 -0.02 23.10
CA VAL A 202 -14.81 -1.02 24.11
C VAL A 202 -15.52 -0.35 25.29
N LYS A 203 -15.05 0.82 25.72
CA LYS A 203 -15.69 1.59 26.80
C LYS A 203 -17.10 2.06 26.39
N MET A 204 -17.24 2.68 25.22
CA MET A 204 -18.54 3.14 24.70
C MET A 204 -19.51 1.98 24.49
N ASP A 205 -18.99 0.84 24.05
CA ASP A 205 -19.76 -0.39 23.87
C ASP A 205 -20.30 -0.92 25.21
N ALA A 206 -19.45 -0.94 26.25
CA ALA A 206 -19.87 -1.31 27.60
C ALA A 206 -20.90 -0.34 28.20
N GLU A 207 -20.82 0.95 27.86
CA GLU A 207 -21.78 2.00 28.23
C GLU A 207 -23.07 1.97 27.39
N LYS A 208 -23.20 1.01 26.46
CA LYS A 208 -24.32 0.87 25.51
C LYS A 208 -24.48 2.07 24.56
N ASN A 209 -23.45 2.89 24.38
CA ASN A 209 -23.41 3.91 23.34
C ASN A 209 -22.99 3.27 22.02
N LEU A 210 -23.91 2.50 21.41
CA LEU A 210 -23.60 1.60 20.29
C LEU A 210 -23.12 2.35 19.03
N LYS A 211 -23.69 3.53 18.76
CA LYS A 211 -23.33 4.33 17.59
C LYS A 211 -21.90 4.84 17.69
N GLU A 212 -21.53 5.42 18.83
CA GLU A 212 -20.17 5.91 19.06
C GLU A 212 -19.17 4.76 19.08
N ALA A 213 -19.51 3.64 19.73
CA ALA A 213 -18.68 2.44 19.73
C ALA A 213 -18.41 1.92 18.30
N PHE A 214 -19.45 1.86 17.46
CA PHE A 214 -19.31 1.45 16.06
C PHE A 214 -18.35 2.36 15.29
N HIS A 215 -18.52 3.68 15.39
CA HIS A 215 -17.62 4.64 14.73
C HIS A 215 -16.17 4.47 15.19
N LEU A 216 -15.93 4.35 16.50
CA LEU A 216 -14.58 4.15 17.05
C LEU A 216 -13.94 2.82 16.63
N TYR A 217 -14.72 1.74 16.52
CA TYR A 217 -14.22 0.47 15.97
C TYR A 217 -13.82 0.62 14.49
N CYS A 218 -14.66 1.24 13.66
CA CYS A 218 -14.35 1.49 12.26
C CYS A 218 -13.11 2.37 12.10
N GLU A 219 -13.04 3.46 12.87
CA GLU A 219 -11.89 4.37 12.90
C GLU A 219 -10.61 3.58 13.24
N ALA A 220 -10.62 2.80 14.33
CA ALA A 220 -9.45 2.03 14.73
C ALA A 220 -9.01 1.02 13.67
N LEU A 221 -9.96 0.38 12.98
CA LEU A 221 -9.67 -0.58 11.91
C LEU A 221 -8.91 0.07 10.74
N ARG A 222 -9.20 1.34 10.41
CA ARG A 222 -8.44 2.09 9.39
C ARG A 222 -6.96 2.19 9.71
N TYR A 223 -6.59 2.29 10.99
CA TYR A 223 -5.19 2.26 11.43
C TYR A 223 -4.63 0.83 11.46
N PHE A 224 -5.40 -0.12 11.99
CA PHE A 224 -4.92 -1.50 12.17
C PHE A 224 -4.66 -2.23 10.85
N ILE A 225 -5.49 -2.04 9.82
CA ILE A 225 -5.37 -2.80 8.56
C ILE A 225 -4.00 -2.57 7.88
N PRO A 226 -3.54 -1.32 7.65
CA PRO A 226 -2.20 -1.06 7.14
C PRO A 226 -1.10 -1.64 8.04
N ILE A 227 -1.24 -1.56 9.37
CA ILE A 227 -0.25 -2.08 10.32
C ILE A 227 -0.13 -3.61 10.22
N VAL A 228 -1.25 -4.34 10.22
CA VAL A 228 -1.25 -5.81 10.07
C VAL A 228 -0.67 -6.20 8.72
N THR A 229 -1.04 -5.50 7.66
CA THR A 229 -0.57 -5.81 6.30
C THR A 229 0.94 -5.67 6.19
N ASN A 230 1.50 -4.62 6.81
CA ASN A 230 2.92 -4.31 6.82
C ASN A 230 3.68 -4.86 8.05
N GLU A 231 3.07 -5.74 8.85
CA GLU A 231 3.78 -6.41 9.94
C GLU A 231 4.68 -7.51 9.38
N THR A 232 5.90 -7.48 9.88
CA THR A 232 7.02 -8.30 9.41
C THR A 232 7.25 -9.52 10.28
N ASP A 233 7.02 -9.38 11.59
CA ASP A 233 7.07 -10.50 12.52
C ASP A 233 5.82 -11.35 12.35
N LEU A 234 5.98 -12.59 11.89
CA LEU A 234 4.87 -13.48 11.58
C LEU A 234 3.99 -13.81 12.80
N LYS A 235 4.58 -13.93 14.00
CA LYS A 235 3.82 -14.23 15.22
C LYS A 235 2.98 -13.04 15.63
N ARG A 236 3.59 -11.85 15.61
CA ARG A 236 2.90 -10.58 15.88
C ARG A 236 1.82 -10.31 14.85
N LYS A 237 2.10 -10.54 13.56
CA LYS A 237 1.14 -10.41 12.45
C LYS A 237 -0.10 -11.28 12.68
N GLU A 238 0.10 -12.55 13.02
CA GLU A 238 -1.01 -13.46 13.29
C GLU A 238 -1.82 -13.04 14.52
N SER A 239 -1.15 -12.66 15.61
CA SER A 239 -1.81 -12.14 16.81
C SER A 239 -2.64 -10.88 16.53
N LEU A 240 -2.09 -9.93 15.78
CA LEU A 240 -2.80 -8.72 15.39
C LEU A 240 -3.96 -9.03 14.45
N ARG A 241 -3.79 -9.93 13.48
CA ARG A 241 -4.85 -10.35 12.56
C ARG A 241 -6.04 -10.95 13.29
N LEU A 242 -5.81 -11.78 14.31
CA LEU A 242 -6.88 -12.32 15.15
C LEU A 242 -7.66 -11.20 15.86
N ARG A 243 -6.96 -10.26 16.51
CA ARG A 243 -7.59 -9.12 17.19
C ARG A 243 -8.38 -8.25 16.23
N VAL A 244 -7.83 -7.95 15.07
CA VAL A 244 -8.50 -7.14 14.03
C VAL A 244 -9.78 -7.82 13.55
N ASN A 245 -9.75 -9.15 13.34
CA ASN A 245 -10.95 -9.90 12.99
C ASN A 245 -12.03 -9.84 14.08
N ASP A 246 -11.65 -9.85 15.36
CA ASP A 246 -12.61 -9.70 16.47
C ASP A 246 -13.24 -8.30 16.47
N TYR A 247 -12.45 -7.26 16.19
CA TYR A 247 -12.96 -5.89 16.07
C TYR A 247 -13.90 -5.72 14.87
N ILE A 248 -13.58 -6.34 13.71
CA ILE A 248 -14.46 -6.36 12.54
C ILE A 248 -15.81 -7.00 12.88
N LYS A 249 -15.79 -8.22 13.46
CA LYS A 249 -17.02 -8.91 13.87
C LYS A 249 -17.83 -8.08 14.85
N ARG A 250 -17.18 -7.40 15.79
CA ARG A 250 -17.88 -6.55 16.75
C ARG A 250 -18.53 -5.34 16.06
N ALA A 251 -17.82 -4.68 15.16
CA ALA A 251 -18.35 -3.58 14.37
C ALA A 251 -19.56 -4.01 13.52
N GLU A 252 -19.52 -5.21 12.90
CA GLU A 252 -20.64 -5.77 12.15
C GLU A 252 -21.89 -6.00 13.02
N ILE A 253 -21.71 -6.52 14.24
CA ILE A 253 -22.80 -6.71 15.20
C ILE A 253 -23.41 -5.35 15.58
N LEU A 254 -22.58 -4.36 15.90
CA LEU A 254 -23.04 -3.01 16.27
C LEU A 254 -23.73 -2.30 15.10
N LYS A 255 -23.27 -2.53 13.86
CA LYS A 255 -23.91 -2.02 12.64
C LYS A 255 -25.36 -2.49 12.53
N ALA A 256 -25.62 -3.78 12.78
CA ALA A 256 -26.98 -4.32 12.75
C ALA A 256 -27.90 -3.61 13.75
N SER A 257 -27.41 -3.36 14.97
CA SER A 257 -28.17 -2.65 16.01
C SER A 257 -28.34 -1.15 15.76
N CYS A 258 -27.51 -0.54 14.90
CA CYS A 258 -27.68 0.86 14.48
C CYS A 258 -28.70 1.02 13.34
N ILE A 259 -28.96 -0.04 12.58
CA ILE A 259 -29.95 -0.05 11.48
C ILE A 259 -31.39 -0.20 12.01
N ASP A 260 -31.58 -0.77 13.20
CA ASP A 260 -32.90 -0.95 13.84
C ASP A 260 -33.57 0.36 14.35
N ASN A 261 -32.93 1.53 14.19
CA ASN A 261 -33.51 2.85 14.53
C ASN A 261 -34.04 3.63 13.31
N ILE A 262 -34.18 2.98 12.15
CA ILE A 262 -34.93 3.53 11.01
C ILE A 262 -36.20 2.69 10.85
N ASP A 263 -37.32 3.38 10.78
CA ASP A 263 -38.67 2.87 10.89
C ASP A 263 -38.97 1.50 10.24
N ASP A 264 -39.80 0.79 11.00
CA ASP A 264 -40.50 -0.46 10.77
C ASP A 264 -41.17 -0.53 9.37
N LYS A 265 -40.46 -1.08 8.38
CA LYS A 265 -40.99 -1.77 7.17
C LYS A 265 -39.85 -2.17 6.22
N ASP A 266 -39.19 -3.30 6.52
CA ASP A 266 -38.97 -4.36 5.52
C ASP A 266 -38.04 -5.44 6.10
N LYS A 267 -38.63 -6.60 6.37
CA LYS A 267 -37.91 -7.83 6.71
C LYS A 267 -37.11 -8.32 5.50
N CYS A 268 -35.85 -8.70 5.71
CA CYS A 268 -35.36 -9.99 5.21
C CYS A 268 -34.08 -10.51 5.90
N LYS A 269 -34.30 -11.54 6.72
CA LYS A 269 -33.52 -12.77 6.93
C LYS A 269 -31.98 -12.71 6.78
N TYR A 270 -31.27 -12.83 7.90
CA TYR A 270 -29.96 -13.47 7.94
C TYR A 270 -29.89 -14.58 9.00
N VAL A 271 -29.31 -15.70 8.57
CA VAL A 271 -29.27 -17.00 9.24
C VAL A 271 -28.19 -17.01 10.32
N HIS A 272 -28.57 -17.44 11.52
CA HIS A 272 -27.65 -17.79 12.61
C HIS A 272 -26.74 -18.95 12.22
N HIS A 273 -25.43 -18.80 12.44
CA HIS A 273 -24.55 -19.94 12.75
C HIS A 273 -23.76 -19.67 14.02
N LYS A 274 -24.02 -20.50 15.03
CA LYS A 274 -23.23 -20.70 16.26
C LYS A 274 -22.00 -21.55 15.95
N GLU A 275 -20.90 -21.30 16.65
CA GLU A 275 -19.93 -22.31 17.16
C GLU A 275 -18.90 -21.58 18.04
N SER A 276 -18.95 -21.67 19.37
CA SER A 276 -18.34 -22.65 20.29
C SER A 276 -16.80 -22.72 20.27
N SER A 277 -16.22 -22.31 21.40
CA SER A 277 -14.81 -22.39 21.77
C SER A 277 -14.30 -23.82 21.95
N SER A 278 -13.05 -24.12 21.57
CA SER A 278 -12.04 -24.66 22.50
C SER A 278 -10.67 -24.91 21.82
N SER A 279 -9.63 -24.82 22.66
CA SER A 279 -8.34 -25.53 22.56
C SER A 279 -7.17 -24.84 21.85
N ILE A 280 -6.44 -24.07 22.66
CA ILE A 280 -5.01 -23.76 22.54
C ILE A 280 -4.20 -25.05 22.77
N GLN A 281 -3.29 -25.42 21.87
CA GLN A 281 -1.88 -25.77 22.19
C GLN A 281 -1.07 -26.29 20.98
N ARG A 282 0.20 -25.84 20.94
CA ARG A 282 1.38 -26.38 20.22
C ARG A 282 1.54 -26.12 18.72
N ILE A 283 2.04 -24.95 18.32
CA ILE A 283 2.87 -24.80 17.12
C ILE A 283 3.88 -23.65 17.30
N SER A 284 5.11 -23.93 17.75
CA SER A 284 6.17 -22.93 17.92
C SER A 284 7.44 -23.20 17.10
N SER A 285 7.42 -24.09 16.09
CA SER A 285 8.63 -24.53 15.38
C SER A 285 8.58 -24.53 13.84
N LEU A 286 7.65 -23.83 13.18
CA LEU A 286 7.42 -23.97 11.73
C LEU A 286 8.03 -22.90 10.79
N ASN A 287 8.46 -21.72 11.26
CA ASN A 287 8.61 -20.58 10.34
C ASN A 287 10.00 -20.35 9.70
N GLU A 288 11.08 -21.00 10.14
CA GLU A 288 12.31 -21.05 9.32
C GLU A 288 12.22 -22.12 8.22
N ARG A 289 11.27 -23.06 8.35
CA ARG A 289 11.07 -24.15 7.38
C ARG A 289 10.20 -23.76 6.19
N SER A 290 9.44 -22.66 6.20
CA SER A 290 8.44 -22.34 5.17
C SER A 290 9.02 -21.96 3.80
N SER A 291 10.10 -21.15 3.75
CA SER A 291 10.78 -20.81 2.48
C SER A 291 11.55 -22.01 1.89
N SER A 292 12.07 -22.90 2.75
CA SER A 292 12.75 -24.13 2.32
C SER A 292 11.73 -25.21 1.90
N ALA A 293 10.61 -25.33 2.60
CA ALA A 293 9.53 -26.28 2.34
C ALA A 293 8.80 -26.00 1.02
N TYR A 294 8.56 -24.72 0.68
CA TYR A 294 7.96 -24.37 -0.61
C TYR A 294 8.93 -24.62 -1.77
N HIS A 295 10.22 -24.33 -1.58
CA HIS A 295 11.25 -24.68 -2.56
C HIS A 295 11.38 -26.20 -2.76
N GLU A 296 11.38 -26.96 -1.66
CA GLU A 296 11.35 -28.44 -1.66
C GLU A 296 10.13 -28.95 -2.41
N LEU A 297 8.94 -28.41 -2.12
CA LEU A 297 7.69 -28.75 -2.82
C LEU A 297 7.82 -28.52 -4.33
N ARG A 298 8.34 -27.35 -4.73
CA ARG A 298 8.52 -27.01 -6.15
C ARG A 298 9.49 -27.97 -6.83
N MET A 299 10.59 -28.33 -6.17
CA MET A 299 11.55 -29.32 -6.68
C MET A 299 10.92 -30.70 -6.86
N LEU A 300 10.12 -31.16 -5.89
CA LEU A 300 9.43 -32.44 -5.92
C LEU A 300 8.26 -32.49 -6.93
N SER A 301 7.82 -31.34 -7.41
CA SER A 301 6.64 -31.20 -8.29
C SER A 301 7.00 -30.89 -9.74
N LYS A 302 8.31 -30.73 -10.06
CA LYS A 302 8.80 -30.36 -11.40
C LYS A 302 8.28 -31.24 -12.54
N SER A 303 8.04 -32.53 -12.29
CA SER A 303 7.56 -33.49 -13.28
C SER A 303 6.03 -33.47 -13.47
N THR A 304 5.31 -32.69 -12.66
CA THR A 304 3.84 -32.61 -12.69
C THR A 304 3.42 -31.25 -13.23
N VAL A 305 3.23 -31.17 -14.55
CA VAL A 305 2.95 -29.91 -15.28
C VAL A 305 1.81 -29.11 -14.65
N GLY A 306 0.65 -29.74 -14.39
CA GLY A 306 -0.49 -29.04 -13.78
C GLY A 306 -0.23 -28.50 -12.37
N MET A 307 0.72 -29.07 -11.62
CA MET A 307 1.09 -28.57 -10.30
C MET A 307 2.03 -27.37 -10.41
N MET A 308 2.95 -27.38 -11.37
CA MET A 308 3.85 -26.26 -11.66
C MET A 308 3.08 -25.05 -12.19
N ASP A 309 2.15 -25.25 -13.12
CA ASP A 309 1.30 -24.18 -13.65
C ASP A 309 0.49 -23.51 -12.53
N ALA A 310 -0.08 -24.31 -11.62
CA ALA A 310 -0.82 -23.79 -10.49
C ALA A 310 0.07 -23.05 -9.48
N PHE A 311 1.32 -23.45 -9.31
CA PHE A 311 2.27 -22.70 -8.47
C PHE A 311 2.61 -21.34 -9.06
N GLU A 312 2.82 -21.25 -10.38
CA GLU A 312 3.04 -19.98 -11.05
C GLU A 312 1.82 -19.05 -10.93
N ILE A 313 0.61 -19.59 -11.09
CA ILE A 313 -0.63 -18.82 -10.89
C ILE A 313 -0.75 -18.34 -9.43
N GLY A 314 -0.40 -19.17 -8.44
CA GLY A 314 -0.42 -18.80 -7.03
C GLY A 314 0.60 -17.70 -6.69
N GLU A 315 1.81 -17.77 -7.25
CA GLU A 315 2.82 -16.71 -7.10
C GLU A 315 2.37 -15.39 -7.74
N ILE A 316 1.68 -15.45 -8.89
CA ILE A 316 1.05 -14.29 -9.51
C ILE A 316 -0.08 -13.73 -8.62
N ALA A 317 -0.86 -14.59 -7.95
CA ALA A 317 -1.89 -14.16 -7.01
C ALA A 317 -1.31 -13.42 -5.81
N GLU A 318 -0.23 -13.94 -5.21
CA GLU A 318 0.51 -13.27 -4.13
C GLU A 318 1.09 -11.92 -4.60
N LEU A 319 1.56 -11.84 -5.84
CA LEU A 319 2.03 -10.60 -6.44
C LEU A 319 0.88 -9.59 -6.59
N TYR A 320 -0.27 -9.99 -7.13
CA TYR A 320 -1.44 -9.10 -7.21
C TYR A 320 -1.94 -8.65 -5.82
N LEU A 321 -1.85 -9.54 -4.82
CA LEU A 321 -2.19 -9.22 -3.44
C LEU A 321 -1.23 -8.17 -2.87
N ALA A 322 0.07 -8.32 -3.11
CA ALA A 322 1.08 -7.33 -2.75
C ALA A 322 0.85 -6.00 -3.50
N GLU A 323 0.40 -6.08 -4.76
CA GLU A 323 0.01 -4.96 -5.61
C GLU A 323 -1.29 -4.27 -5.18
N GLY A 324 -2.03 -4.86 -4.23
CA GLY A 324 -3.32 -4.35 -3.75
C GLY A 324 -4.44 -4.47 -4.77
N ASN A 325 -4.24 -5.26 -5.84
CA ASN A 325 -5.28 -5.61 -6.78
C ASN A 325 -6.04 -6.83 -6.27
N TYR A 326 -6.86 -6.61 -5.24
CA TYR A 326 -7.53 -7.69 -4.50
C TYR A 326 -8.46 -8.53 -5.38
N ALA A 327 -9.11 -7.93 -6.38
CA ALA A 327 -10.00 -8.63 -7.31
C ALA A 327 -9.23 -9.65 -8.17
N LEU A 328 -8.14 -9.21 -8.83
CA LEU A 328 -7.30 -10.11 -9.62
C LEU A 328 -6.55 -11.11 -8.73
N ALA A 329 -6.11 -10.69 -7.54
CA ALA A 329 -5.48 -11.59 -6.58
C ALA A 329 -6.43 -12.73 -6.20
N LEU A 330 -7.69 -12.42 -5.86
CA LEU A 330 -8.71 -13.41 -5.53
C LEU A 330 -8.98 -14.35 -6.71
N GLU A 331 -9.14 -13.82 -7.92
CA GLU A 331 -9.34 -14.61 -9.14
C GLU A 331 -8.19 -15.60 -9.36
N LYS A 332 -6.93 -15.16 -9.19
CA LYS A 332 -5.76 -16.02 -9.36
C LYS A 332 -5.61 -17.03 -8.23
N PHE A 333 -5.90 -16.68 -6.98
CA PHE A 333 -5.95 -17.65 -5.89
C PHE A 333 -7.01 -18.73 -6.14
N GLN A 334 -8.21 -18.34 -6.59
CA GLN A 334 -9.25 -19.30 -6.95
C GLN A 334 -8.81 -20.21 -8.10
N SER A 335 -8.15 -19.64 -9.11
CA SER A 335 -7.65 -20.39 -10.27
C SER A 335 -6.58 -21.43 -9.89
N CYS A 336 -5.60 -21.08 -9.05
CA CYS A 336 -4.59 -22.06 -8.62
C CYS A 336 -5.18 -23.13 -7.70
N LEU A 337 -6.08 -22.75 -6.78
CA LEU A 337 -6.73 -23.69 -5.85
C LEU A 337 -7.64 -24.68 -6.57
N ALA A 338 -8.33 -24.24 -7.64
CA ALA A 338 -9.14 -25.12 -8.48
C ALA A 338 -8.33 -26.26 -9.11
N ILE A 339 -7.02 -26.05 -9.34
CA ILE A 339 -6.11 -27.08 -9.87
C ILE A 339 -5.51 -27.91 -8.72
N LEU A 340 -5.07 -27.26 -7.64
CA LEU A 340 -4.30 -27.94 -6.58
C LEU A 340 -5.16 -28.78 -5.64
N VAL A 341 -6.40 -28.38 -5.36
CA VAL A 341 -7.29 -29.14 -4.46
C VAL A 341 -7.62 -30.55 -5.03
N PRO A 342 -8.01 -30.69 -6.32
CA PRO A 342 -8.19 -32.02 -6.92
C PRO A 342 -6.90 -32.83 -6.98
N LEU A 343 -5.75 -32.20 -7.27
CA LEU A 343 -4.46 -32.87 -7.32
C LEU A 343 -4.04 -33.39 -5.94
N LEU A 344 -4.24 -32.60 -4.89
CA LEU A 344 -3.98 -33.00 -3.52
C LEU A 344 -4.80 -34.22 -3.10
N GLY A 345 -6.04 -34.35 -3.58
CA GLY A 345 -6.87 -35.53 -3.35
C GLY A 345 -6.33 -36.82 -3.97
N LYS A 346 -5.59 -36.71 -5.09
CA LYS A 346 -5.00 -37.83 -5.84
C LYS A 346 -3.53 -38.11 -5.47
N GLU A 347 -2.90 -37.18 -4.76
CA GLU A 347 -1.49 -37.27 -4.39
C GLU A 347 -1.26 -38.41 -3.39
N PRO A 348 -0.32 -39.35 -3.61
CA PRO A 348 -0.05 -40.43 -2.67
C PRO A 348 0.47 -39.92 -1.32
N ALA A 349 0.26 -40.68 -0.25
CA ALA A 349 0.78 -40.33 1.06
C ALA A 349 2.31 -40.19 1.03
N GLY A 350 2.83 -39.08 1.56
CA GLY A 350 4.26 -38.81 1.58
C GLY A 350 4.58 -37.33 1.72
N ARG A 351 5.89 -37.04 1.76
CA ARG A 351 6.42 -35.69 2.01
C ARG A 351 5.86 -34.63 1.06
N ARG A 352 5.73 -34.95 -0.23
CA ARG A 352 5.19 -34.05 -1.25
C ARG A 352 3.73 -33.69 -0.97
N ARG A 353 2.91 -34.66 -0.57
CA ARG A 353 1.51 -34.45 -0.16
C ARG A 353 1.39 -33.54 1.05
N ASP A 354 2.23 -33.75 2.07
CA ASP A 354 2.20 -32.93 3.29
C ASP A 354 2.56 -31.46 3.01
N LEU A 355 3.58 -31.26 2.17
CA LEU A 355 4.00 -29.94 1.73
C LEU A 355 2.92 -29.26 0.87
N LEU A 356 2.35 -30.00 -0.08
CA LEU A 356 1.26 -29.52 -0.93
C LEU A 356 0.03 -29.15 -0.11
N HIS A 357 -0.35 -29.98 0.85
CA HIS A 357 -1.47 -29.71 1.75
C HIS A 357 -1.27 -28.39 2.51
N LYS A 358 -0.06 -28.16 3.05
CA LYS A 358 0.26 -26.90 3.74
C LYS A 358 0.18 -25.68 2.81
N GLN A 359 0.67 -25.81 1.59
CA GLN A 359 0.62 -24.71 0.62
C GLN A 359 -0.82 -24.39 0.18
N VAL A 360 -1.63 -25.42 -0.08
CA VAL A 360 -3.05 -25.25 -0.41
C VAL A 360 -3.80 -24.56 0.72
N GLN A 361 -3.59 -24.99 1.97
CA GLN A 361 -4.20 -24.34 3.14
C GLN A 361 -3.78 -22.89 3.29
N PHE A 362 -2.50 -22.57 3.02
CA PHE A 362 -2.00 -21.20 3.02
C PHE A 362 -2.72 -20.34 1.98
N TRP A 363 -2.78 -20.77 0.71
CA TRP A 363 -3.46 -20.01 -0.33
C TRP A 363 -4.99 -19.93 -0.15
N MET A 364 -5.63 -20.94 0.44
CA MET A 364 -7.04 -20.84 0.83
C MET A 364 -7.26 -19.74 1.88
N LYS A 365 -6.38 -19.65 2.89
CA LYS A 365 -6.45 -18.60 3.93
C LYS A 365 -6.22 -17.20 3.34
N GLU A 366 -5.33 -17.07 2.37
CA GLU A 366 -5.09 -15.80 1.68
C GLU A 366 -6.24 -15.41 0.75
N ALA A 367 -6.84 -16.37 0.03
CA ALA A 367 -8.04 -16.14 -0.79
C ALA A 367 -9.21 -15.63 0.07
N GLU A 368 -9.49 -16.29 1.19
CA GLU A 368 -10.59 -15.90 2.10
C GLU A 368 -10.32 -14.51 2.71
N SER A 369 -9.06 -14.23 3.07
CA SER A 369 -8.67 -12.89 3.54
C SER A 369 -8.90 -11.81 2.48
N THR A 370 -8.50 -12.10 1.25
CA THR A 370 -8.62 -11.18 0.11
C THR A 370 -10.09 -10.88 -0.18
N LYS A 371 -10.95 -11.90 -0.06
CA LYS A 371 -12.40 -11.75 -0.17
C LYS A 371 -12.99 -10.86 0.92
N GLY A 372 -12.52 -10.99 2.17
CA GLY A 372 -12.90 -10.09 3.27
C GLY A 372 -12.49 -8.64 3.02
N LEU A 373 -11.27 -8.41 2.49
CA LEU A 373 -10.77 -7.07 2.16
C LEU A 373 -11.54 -6.41 1.00
N LEU A 374 -12.00 -7.20 0.02
CA LEU A 374 -12.89 -6.70 -1.03
C LEU A 374 -14.24 -6.26 -0.48
N ALA A 375 -14.83 -7.06 0.42
CA ALA A 375 -16.10 -6.72 1.05
C ALA A 375 -16.05 -5.41 1.85
N THR A 376 -14.93 -5.11 2.52
CA THR A 376 -14.75 -3.83 3.23
C THR A 376 -14.66 -2.62 2.28
N LYS A 377 -14.11 -2.80 1.08
CA LYS A 377 -13.98 -1.73 0.08
C LYS A 377 -15.33 -1.41 -0.58
N ASP A 378 -16.16 -2.42 -0.82
CA ASP A 378 -17.53 -2.24 -1.32
C ASP A 378 -18.43 -1.52 -0.29
N ILE A 379 -18.14 -1.68 1.00
CA ILE A 379 -18.81 -0.97 2.10
C ILE A 379 -18.43 0.52 2.11
N GLU A 380 -17.18 0.88 1.80
CA GLU A 380 -16.76 2.28 1.68
C GLU A 380 -17.42 2.97 0.46
N GLU A 381 -17.42 2.31 -0.71
CA GLU A 381 -18.04 2.86 -1.92
C GLU A 381 -19.57 3.01 -1.80
N SER A 382 -20.23 2.14 -1.03
CA SER A 382 -21.68 2.25 -0.77
C SER A 382 -22.02 3.30 0.30
N ALA A 383 -21.15 3.53 1.28
CA ALA A 383 -21.30 4.60 2.25
C ALA A 383 -21.12 6.00 1.62
N GLN A 384 -20.17 6.16 0.68
CA GLN A 384 -19.97 7.41 -0.08
C GLN A 384 -21.12 7.71 -1.05
N ARG A 385 -21.72 6.69 -1.68
CA ARG A 385 -22.95 6.89 -2.49
C ARG A 385 -24.17 7.26 -1.64
N GLY A 386 -24.21 6.84 -0.38
CA GLY A 386 -25.25 7.20 0.58
C GLY A 386 -25.18 8.64 1.06
N SER A 387 -23.97 9.22 1.17
CA SER A 387 -23.79 10.63 1.55
C SER A 387 -24.10 11.59 0.40
N ASP A 388 -23.74 11.27 -0.85
CA ASP A 388 -24.04 12.11 -2.03
C ASP A 388 -25.54 12.19 -2.36
N ALA A 389 -26.31 11.17 -1.98
CA ALA A 389 -27.78 11.18 -2.16
C ALA A 389 -28.50 12.11 -1.16
N SER A 390 -27.83 12.55 -0.09
CA SER A 390 -28.43 13.40 0.96
C SER A 390 -28.21 14.91 0.77
N GLU A 391 -27.43 15.34 -0.22
CA GLU A 391 -27.18 16.78 -0.50
C GLU A 391 -27.86 17.33 -1.76
N GLN A 392 -28.77 16.58 -2.40
CA GLN A 392 -29.61 17.13 -3.48
C GLN A 392 -31.07 17.27 -3.05
N CYS A 393 -31.33 18.19 -2.12
CA CYS A 393 -32.65 18.79 -1.95
C CYS A 393 -32.64 20.17 -2.62
N ILE A 394 -33.02 20.23 -3.90
CA ILE A 394 -33.29 21.48 -4.60
C ILE A 394 -34.76 21.83 -4.35
N ILE A 395 -34.97 22.96 -3.67
CA ILE A 395 -36.27 23.63 -3.51
C ILE A 395 -36.72 24.15 -4.89
N GLN A 396 -37.97 23.87 -5.27
CA GLN A 396 -38.72 24.67 -6.24
C GLN A 396 -39.66 25.62 -5.52
#